data_AF-A0A0C2JPK7-F1
#
_entry.id   AF-A0A0C2JPK7-F1
#
_cell.length_a   1.000
_cell.length_b   1.000
_cell.length_c   1.000
_cell.angle_alpha   90.00
_cell.angle_beta   90.00
_cell.angle_gamma   90.00
#
_symmetry.space_group_name_H-M   'P 1'
#
loop_
_entity.id
_entity.type
_entity.pdbx_description
1 polymer ?
#
loop_
_entity_poly.entity_id
_entity_poly.type
_entity_poly.pdbx_seq_one_letter_code
_entity_poly.pdbx_strand_id
1 'polypeptide(L)'
;MAVAALAVTAASGCTAEQRSNLFGGIAAEGLRVAAEEAFASAGFPIEGQLDCQVEESDSSQVTADCSGTTQQGADVDFNGRFDSSDTNFTDGVDGQFTGKVQGETVFSTDCLGCGGGNGGGGGGG
;
A
#
# COMPACT_ATOMS: atom_id res chain seq x y z
N MET A 1 -36.31 0.16 -45.01
CA MET A 1 -36.26 -0.02 -43.55
C MET A 1 -35.36 -1.20 -43.27
N ALA A 2 -34.13 -0.96 -42.82
CA ALA A 2 -33.17 -2.01 -42.48
C ALA A 2 -32.75 -1.78 -41.03
N VAL A 3 -33.16 -2.70 -40.16
CA VAL A 3 -32.88 -2.68 -38.73
C VAL A 3 -31.47 -3.23 -38.55
N ALA A 4 -30.49 -2.36 -38.33
CA ALA A 4 -29.13 -2.77 -38.03
C ALA A 4 -29.09 -3.29 -36.58
N ALA A 5 -28.87 -4.60 -36.43
CA ALA A 5 -28.75 -5.27 -35.15
C ALA A 5 -27.47 -4.80 -34.42
N LEU A 6 -27.66 -4.16 -33.27
CA LEU A 6 -26.59 -3.84 -32.33
C LEU A 6 -26.16 -5.14 -31.64
N ALA A 7 -25.10 -5.77 -32.14
CA ALA A 7 -24.42 -6.86 -31.45
C ALA A 7 -23.63 -6.26 -30.27
N VAL A 8 -24.27 -6.18 -29.11
CA VAL A 8 -23.58 -5.91 -27.84
C VAL A 8 -22.83 -7.19 -27.46
N THR A 9 -21.57 -7.30 -27.88
CA THR A 9 -20.67 -8.36 -27.41
C THR A 9 -20.43 -8.13 -25.92
N ALA A 10 -20.93 -9.07 -25.12
CA ALA A 10 -20.77 -9.11 -23.68
C ALA A 10 -19.30 -8.98 -23.26
N ALA A 11 -19.07 -8.18 -22.23
CA ALA A 11 -17.80 -8.04 -21.53
C ALA A 11 -17.35 -9.40 -20.98
N SER A 12 -16.47 -10.09 -21.70
CA SER A 12 -15.71 -11.21 -21.15
C SER A 12 -14.57 -10.65 -20.32
N GLY A 13 -14.83 -10.56 -19.01
CA GLY A 13 -13.90 -10.60 -17.88
C GLY A 13 -12.52 -9.96 -18.05
N CYS A 14 -12.21 -9.00 -17.18
CA CYS A 14 -10.83 -8.64 -16.87
C CYS A 14 -9.99 -9.92 -16.71
N THR A 15 -8.90 -10.03 -17.47
CA THR A 15 -7.96 -11.15 -17.31
C THR A 15 -7.41 -11.18 -15.88
N ALA A 16 -6.95 -12.34 -15.42
CA ALA A 16 -6.35 -12.46 -14.09
C ALA A 16 -5.20 -11.44 -13.91
N GLU A 17 -4.40 -11.20 -14.95
CA GLU A 17 -3.36 -10.17 -14.97
C GLU A 17 -3.91 -8.74 -14.83
N GLN A 18 -4.99 -8.38 -15.51
CA GLN A 18 -5.62 -7.06 -15.33
C GLN A 18 -6.22 -6.89 -13.94
N ARG A 19 -6.75 -7.99 -13.37
CA ARG A 19 -7.32 -8.01 -12.03
C ARG A 19 -6.21 -7.84 -10.98
N SER A 20 -5.10 -8.57 -11.08
CA SER A 20 -3.94 -8.39 -10.19
C SER A 20 -3.33 -7.00 -10.32
N ASN A 21 -3.21 -6.44 -11.53
CA ASN A 21 -2.72 -5.07 -11.70
C ASN A 21 -3.65 -4.01 -11.09
N LEU A 22 -4.97 -4.20 -11.19
CA LEU A 22 -5.94 -3.29 -10.56
C LEU A 22 -5.93 -3.41 -9.03
N PHE A 23 -5.83 -4.63 -8.48
CA PHE A 23 -5.75 -4.82 -7.03
C PHE A 23 -4.41 -4.34 -6.46
N GLY A 24 -3.30 -4.59 -7.15
CA GLY A 24 -1.98 -4.07 -6.78
C GLY A 24 -1.95 -2.55 -6.77
N GLY A 25 -2.59 -1.88 -7.74
CA GLY A 25 -2.68 -0.42 -7.78
C GLY A 25 -3.51 0.17 -6.64
N ILE A 26 -4.64 -0.46 -6.27
CA ILE A 26 -5.47 -0.01 -5.14
C ILE A 26 -4.77 -0.27 -3.80
N ALA A 27 -4.10 -1.42 -3.67
CA ALA A 27 -3.27 -1.76 -2.52
C ALA A 27 -2.13 -0.76 -2.34
N ALA A 28 -1.42 -0.44 -3.43
CA ALA A 28 -0.33 0.54 -3.44
C ALA A 28 -0.81 1.93 -3.00
N GLU A 29 -1.96 2.36 -3.51
CA GLU A 29 -2.55 3.67 -3.16
C GLU A 29 -2.98 3.72 -1.68
N GLY A 30 -3.63 2.67 -1.17
CA GLY A 30 -4.00 2.59 0.24
C GLY A 30 -2.78 2.59 1.18
N LEU A 31 -1.75 1.82 0.82
CA LEU A 31 -0.48 1.78 1.55
C LEU A 31 0.24 3.12 1.53
N ARG A 32 0.24 3.79 0.37
CA ARG A 32 0.83 5.13 0.23
C ARG A 32 0.22 6.10 1.22
N VAL A 33 -1.11 6.19 1.26
CA VAL A 33 -1.82 7.09 2.18
C VAL A 33 -1.50 6.74 3.63
N ALA A 34 -1.59 5.46 3.99
CA ALA A 34 -1.31 5.02 5.37
C ALA A 34 0.16 5.26 5.79
N ALA A 35 1.12 5.10 4.86
CA ALA A 35 2.52 5.39 5.08
C ALA A 35 2.78 6.90 5.25
N GLU A 36 2.18 7.74 4.41
CA GLU A 36 2.24 9.21 4.52
C GLU A 36 1.70 9.69 5.89
N GLU A 37 0.59 9.11 6.35
CA GLU A 37 0.03 9.40 7.68
C GLU A 37 0.95 8.91 8.81
N ALA A 38 1.55 7.73 8.68
CA ALA A 38 2.49 7.20 9.67
C ALA A 38 3.74 8.10 9.81
N PHE A 39 4.29 8.57 8.69
CA PHE A 39 5.39 9.54 8.68
C PHE A 39 4.97 10.87 9.31
N ALA A 40 3.79 11.40 8.97
CA ALA A 40 3.27 12.62 9.58
C ALA A 40 3.09 12.47 11.09
N SER A 41 2.59 11.33 11.56
CA SER A 41 2.46 10.98 12.99
C SER A 41 3.81 10.89 13.69
N ALA A 42 4.84 10.39 13.02
CA ALA A 42 6.22 10.37 13.50
C ALA A 42 6.91 11.76 13.48
N GLY A 43 6.24 12.80 12.98
CA GLY A 43 6.77 14.17 12.90
C GLY A 43 7.49 14.52 11.61
N PHE A 44 7.39 13.67 10.59
CA PHE A 44 8.08 13.79 9.30
C PHE A 44 7.09 13.84 8.13
N PRO A 45 6.23 14.88 8.04
CA PRO A 45 5.24 14.94 6.97
C PRO A 45 5.91 14.93 5.59
N ILE A 46 5.36 14.14 4.67
CA ILE A 46 5.88 13.99 3.31
C ILE A 46 5.58 15.25 2.48
N GLU A 47 6.53 15.62 1.62
CA GLU A 47 6.33 16.64 0.60
C GLU A 47 5.63 16.02 -0.60
N GLY A 48 4.34 16.35 -0.76
CA GLY A 48 3.54 15.80 -1.86
C GLY A 48 3.09 14.37 -1.59
N GLN A 49 3.59 13.42 -2.37
CA GLN A 49 3.17 12.02 -2.33
C GLN A 49 4.38 11.09 -2.42
N LEU A 50 4.34 9.94 -1.75
CA LEU A 50 5.37 8.91 -1.91
C LEU A 50 5.25 8.22 -3.28
N ASP A 51 6.38 7.93 -3.91
CA ASP A 51 6.46 7.06 -5.09
C ASP A 51 6.55 5.61 -4.61
N CYS A 52 5.47 4.85 -4.76
CA CYS A 52 5.37 3.47 -4.30
C CYS A 52 5.47 2.49 -5.46
N GLN A 53 6.35 1.51 -5.32
CA GLN A 53 6.44 0.33 -6.18
C GLN A 53 6.01 -0.89 -5.38
N VAL A 54 5.17 -1.71 -5.99
CA VAL A 54 4.66 -2.93 -5.39
C VAL A 54 5.13 -4.10 -6.23
N GLU A 55 5.83 -5.04 -5.60
CA GLU A 55 6.37 -6.24 -6.23
C GLU A 55 5.84 -7.49 -5.52
N GLU A 56 5.25 -8.41 -6.28
CA GLU A 56 4.97 -9.75 -5.79
C GLU A 56 6.29 -10.54 -5.74
N SER A 57 6.79 -10.80 -4.54
CA SER A 57 8.07 -11.51 -4.34
C SER A 57 7.91 -13.03 -4.43
N ASP A 58 6.79 -13.57 -3.95
CA ASP A 58 6.46 -15.00 -3.94
C ASP A 58 4.96 -15.21 -4.15
N SER A 59 4.52 -16.44 -4.43
CA SER A 59 3.14 -16.81 -4.85
C SER A 59 1.98 -16.34 -3.95
N SER A 60 2.27 -15.70 -2.82
CA SER A 60 1.27 -15.06 -1.96
C SER A 60 1.81 -13.82 -1.21
N GLN A 61 3.04 -13.36 -1.45
CA GLN A 61 3.63 -12.25 -0.67
C GLN A 61 3.91 -11.04 -1.54
N VAL A 62 3.45 -9.88 -1.06
CA VAL A 62 3.58 -8.60 -1.72
C VAL A 62 4.51 -7.72 -0.90
N THR A 63 5.49 -7.14 -1.57
CA THR A 63 6.40 -6.15 -1.00
C THR A 63 6.04 -4.79 -1.61
N ALA A 64 5.99 -3.76 -0.78
CA ALA A 64 5.75 -2.38 -1.20
C ALA A 64 6.93 -1.52 -0.76
N ASP A 65 7.63 -0.95 -1.72
CA ASP A 65 8.75 -0.05 -1.51
C ASP A 65 8.33 1.35 -1.96
N CYS A 66 8.19 2.25 -1.00
CA CYS A 66 7.88 3.64 -1.26
C CYS A 66 9.07 4.54 -0.95
N SER A 67 9.32 5.52 -1.79
CA SER A 67 10.37 6.51 -1.59
C SER A 67 9.83 7.92 -1.79
N GLY A 68 10.46 8.90 -1.15
CA GLY A 68 10.08 10.30 -1.30
C GLY A 68 10.92 11.22 -0.45
N THR A 69 10.40 12.41 -0.19
CA THR A 69 11.09 13.43 0.60
C THR A 69 10.12 14.05 1.60
N THR A 70 10.57 14.36 2.81
CA THR A 70 9.78 15.13 3.79
C THR A 70 9.71 16.60 3.40
N GLN A 71 8.77 17.34 3.98
CA GLN A 71 8.70 18.81 3.86
C GLN A 71 9.94 19.54 4.42
N GLN A 72 10.80 18.82 5.15
CA GLN A 72 12.06 19.33 5.68
C GLN A 72 13.24 19.03 4.74
N GLY A 73 12.99 18.42 3.58
CA GLY A 73 14.01 18.05 2.61
C GLY A 73 14.81 16.79 2.97
N ALA A 74 14.27 15.91 3.82
CA ALA A 74 14.92 14.66 4.19
C ALA A 74 14.39 13.50 3.33
N ASP A 75 15.29 12.69 2.77
CA ASP A 75 14.90 11.47 2.05
C ASP A 75 14.21 10.48 2.97
N VAL A 76 13.16 9.84 2.47
CA VAL A 76 12.43 8.80 3.18
C VAL A 76 12.35 7.52 2.37
N ASP A 77 12.42 6.41 3.08
CA ASP A 77 12.22 5.08 2.54
C ASP A 77 11.17 4.37 3.40
N PHE A 78 10.16 3.82 2.76
CA PHE A 78 9.15 3.01 3.40
C PHE A 78 9.14 1.63 2.76
N ASN A 79 9.20 0.60 3.59
CA ASN A 79 9.17 -0.79 3.15
C ASN A 79 8.03 -1.48 3.87
N GLY A 80 7.10 -2.04 3.10
CA GLY A 80 5.97 -2.83 3.55
C GLY A 80 6.03 -4.24 3.00
N ARG A 81 5.59 -5.23 3.77
CA ARG A 81 5.37 -6.60 3.31
C ARG A 81 4.07 -7.11 3.88
N PHE A 82 3.23 -7.69 3.04
CA PHE A 82 1.93 -8.21 3.41
C PHE A 82 1.54 -9.36 2.49
N ASP A 83 0.52 -10.13 2.87
CA ASP A 83 0.04 -11.22 2.04
C ASP A 83 -0.88 -10.69 0.93
N SER A 84 -0.71 -11.17 -0.29
CA SER A 84 -1.57 -10.84 -1.45
C SER A 84 -3.04 -11.24 -1.25
N SER A 85 -3.30 -12.22 -0.38
CA SER A 85 -4.65 -12.63 0.01
C SER A 85 -5.29 -11.65 1.00
N ASP A 86 -4.47 -10.82 1.67
CA ASP A 86 -4.95 -9.77 2.52
C ASP A 86 -5.42 -8.59 1.64
N THR A 87 -6.74 -8.54 1.48
CA THR A 87 -7.41 -7.54 0.65
C THR A 87 -8.17 -6.52 1.48
N ASN A 88 -8.06 -6.57 2.81
CA ASN A 88 -8.83 -5.68 3.69
C ASN A 88 -8.13 -4.34 3.95
N PHE A 89 -7.76 -3.64 2.87
CA PHE A 89 -7.19 -2.29 2.94
C PHE A 89 -8.10 -1.26 3.62
N THR A 90 -9.39 -1.58 3.81
CA THR A 90 -10.37 -0.72 4.48
C THR A 90 -10.33 -0.81 6.01
N ASP A 91 -10.01 -1.97 6.59
CA ASP A 91 -9.90 -2.13 8.05
C ASP A 91 -8.44 -2.18 8.54
N GLY A 92 -7.48 -2.28 7.62
CA GLY A 92 -6.06 -2.36 7.90
C GLY A 92 -5.42 -3.58 7.25
N VAL A 93 -4.15 -3.43 6.90
CA VAL A 93 -3.36 -4.49 6.27
C VAL A 93 -2.40 -5.05 7.30
N ASP A 94 -2.53 -6.34 7.60
CA ASP A 94 -1.57 -7.06 8.42
C ASP A 94 -0.30 -7.35 7.62
N GLY A 95 0.84 -7.16 8.26
CA GLY A 95 2.12 -7.28 7.57
C GLY A 95 3.29 -6.84 8.41
N GLN A 96 4.31 -6.32 7.73
CA GLN A 96 5.45 -5.71 8.37
C GLN A 96 5.81 -4.45 7.61
N PHE A 97 5.77 -3.33 8.30
CA PHE A 97 5.93 -2.01 7.71
C PHE A 97 6.97 -1.22 8.50
N THR A 98 7.89 -0.59 7.78
CA THR A 98 8.99 0.15 8.37
C THR A 98 9.21 1.42 7.57
N GLY A 99 9.15 2.56 8.25
CA GLY A 99 9.48 3.86 7.69
C GLY A 99 10.82 4.35 8.19
N LYS A 100 11.64 4.86 7.28
CA LYS A 100 12.96 5.42 7.53
C LYS A 100 13.05 6.84 7.01
N VAL A 101 13.81 7.67 7.70
CA VAL A 101 14.18 9.03 7.28
C VAL A 101 15.70 9.10 7.34
N GLN A 102 16.36 9.50 6.25
CA GLN A 102 17.83 9.53 6.17
C GLN A 102 18.48 8.18 6.56
N GLY A 103 17.80 7.06 6.26
CA GLY A 103 18.23 5.71 6.62
C GLY A 103 17.99 5.30 8.08
N GLU A 104 17.49 6.18 8.95
CA GLU A 104 17.13 5.88 10.34
C GLU A 104 15.66 5.48 10.44
N THR A 105 15.36 4.34 11.09
CA THR A 105 13.99 3.90 11.32
C THR A 105 13.27 4.82 12.29
N VAL A 106 12.22 5.49 11.81
CA VAL A 106 11.39 6.41 12.60
C VAL A 106 10.13 5.74 13.11
N PHE A 107 9.65 4.70 12.41
CA PHE A 107 8.56 3.84 12.89
C PHE A 107 8.67 2.42 12.32
N SER A 108 8.10 1.46 13.04
CA SER A 108 7.90 0.08 12.59
C SER A 108 6.60 -0.45 13.18
N THR A 109 5.75 -1.02 12.34
CA THR A 109 4.43 -1.56 12.73
C THR A 109 4.14 -2.85 11.97
N ASP A 110 3.35 -3.70 12.57
CA ASP A 110 2.90 -4.98 12.01
C ASP A 110 1.46 -4.89 11.44
N CYS A 111 0.78 -3.76 11.62
CA CYS A 111 -0.41 -3.43 10.83
C CYS A 111 -0.39 -1.96 10.41
N LEU A 112 -0.78 -1.70 9.15
CA LEU A 112 -1.06 -0.36 8.63
C LEU A 112 -2.56 -0.15 8.49
N GLY A 113 -3.08 0.94 9.08
CA GLY A 113 -4.49 1.30 8.96
C GLY A 113 -5.44 0.57 9.93
N CYS A 114 -4.98 -0.44 10.67
CA CYS A 114 -5.74 -0.98 11.80
C CYS A 114 -6.03 0.15 12.80
N GLY A 115 -7.31 0.51 12.92
CA GLY A 115 -7.82 1.72 13.58
C GLY A 115 -7.02 2.21 14.79
N GLY A 116 -6.63 3.48 14.73
CA GLY A 116 -5.74 4.15 15.68
C GLY A 116 -6.10 3.94 17.15
N GLY A 117 -5.07 3.54 17.92
CA GLY A 117 -5.16 3.44 19.36
C GLY A 117 -3.88 2.93 20.01
N ASN A 118 -2.79 3.69 19.92
CA ASN A 118 -1.56 3.55 20.71
C ASN A 118 -0.66 2.32 20.47
N GLY A 119 0.63 2.61 20.27
CA GLY A 119 1.67 2.06 21.14
C GLY A 119 2.42 0.86 20.58
N GLY A 120 3.74 1.01 20.46
CA GLY A 120 4.62 -0.11 20.21
C GLY A 120 4.57 -1.19 21.29
N GLY A 121 4.94 -2.41 20.87
CA GLY A 121 5.57 -3.43 21.71
C GLY A 121 4.65 -4.30 22.57
N GLY A 122 4.57 -5.59 22.21
CA GLY A 122 4.75 -6.67 23.18
C GLY A 122 3.63 -7.72 23.33
N GLY A 123 3.89 -8.93 22.83
CA GLY A 123 3.94 -10.15 23.66
C GLY A 123 2.65 -10.94 23.94
N GLY A 124 2.59 -12.15 23.36
CA GLY A 124 2.31 -13.39 24.12
C GLY A 124 0.86 -13.89 24.21
N GLY A 125 0.65 -15.09 23.69
CA GLY A 125 -0.44 -16.01 24.03
C GLY A 125 0.03 -17.45 23.87
#